data_AF-A0A7K1BD75-F1
#
_entry.id   AF-A0A7K1BD75-F1
#
_cell.length_a   1.000
_cell.length_b   1.000
_cell.length_c   1.000
_cell.angle_alpha   90.00
_cell.angle_beta   90.00
_cell.angle_gamma   90.00
#
_symmetry.space_group_name_H-M   'P 1'
#
loop_
_entity.id
_entity.type
_entity.pdbx_description
1 polymer ?
#
loop_
_entity_poly.entity_id
_entity_poly.type
_entity_poly.pdbx_seq_one_letter_code
_entity_poly.pdbx_strand_id
1 'polypeptide(L)'
;MPSRSFRLAAAVALALVGLRWIVNTNPWSGPTVLHLAEGHGVHLNDWVTLVCWAAAAMLVWPRLAAVRLAQPVTSRSVDHSRSPR
;
A
#
# COMPACT_ATOMS: atom_id res chain seq x y z
N MET A 1 -17.15 -1.94 -20.93
CA MET A 1 -17.18 -0.85 -19.93
C MET A 1 -16.76 -1.38 -18.57
N PRO A 2 -15.92 -0.66 -17.80
CA PRO A 2 -15.50 -1.12 -16.48
C PRO A 2 -16.71 -1.29 -15.52
N SER A 3 -16.64 -2.31 -14.68
CA SER A 3 -17.70 -2.63 -13.71
C SER A 3 -17.90 -1.48 -12.70
N ARG A 4 -19.09 -1.40 -12.09
CA ARG A 4 -19.36 -0.41 -11.03
C ARG A 4 -18.37 -0.55 -9.87
N SER A 5 -18.07 -1.78 -9.47
CA SER A 5 -17.12 -2.07 -8.39
C SER A 5 -15.69 -1.62 -8.73
N PHE A 6 -15.26 -1.75 -9.98
CA PHE A 6 -13.96 -1.24 -10.42
C PHE A 6 -13.90 0.29 -10.35
N ARG A 7 -14.94 0.96 -10.84
CA ARG A 7 -15.03 2.44 -10.80
C ARG A 7 -15.04 2.97 -9.37
N LEU A 8 -15.76 2.32 -8.45
CA LEU A 8 -15.78 2.68 -7.04
C LEU A 8 -14.39 2.51 -6.41
N ALA A 9 -13.73 1.37 -6.64
CA ALA A 9 -12.39 1.13 -6.13
C ALA A 9 -11.37 2.17 -6.63
N ALA A 10 -11.44 2.53 -7.91
CA ALA A 10 -10.59 3.57 -8.49
C ALA A 10 -10.87 4.96 -7.89
N ALA A 11 -12.15 5.31 -7.69
CA ALA A 11 -12.53 6.57 -7.05
C ALA A 11 -12.03 6.66 -5.60
N VAL A 12 -12.18 5.58 -4.82
CA VAL A 12 -11.67 5.50 -3.44
C VAL A 12 -10.15 5.62 -3.43
N ALA A 13 -9.43 4.93 -4.33
CA ALA A 13 -7.98 5.02 -4.41
C ALA A 13 -7.51 6.44 -4.74
N LEU A 14 -8.14 7.11 -5.71
CA LEU A 14 -7.82 8.50 -6.05
C LEU A 14 -8.09 9.46 -4.90
N ALA A 15 -9.19 9.28 -4.17
CA ALA A 15 -9.52 10.10 -3.00
C ALA A 15 -8.46 9.94 -1.89
N LEU A 16 -8.01 8.71 -1.61
CA LEU A 16 -6.95 8.46 -0.63
C LEU A 16 -5.60 9.07 -1.04
N VAL A 17 -5.24 9.00 -2.32
CA VAL A 17 -4.01 9.62 -2.85
C VAL A 17 -4.09 11.15 -2.76
N GLY A 18 -5.23 11.75 -3.13
CA GLY A 18 -5.46 13.19 -3.02
C GLY A 18 -5.42 13.68 -1.56
N LEU A 19 -6.07 12.95 -0.66
CA LEU A 19 -6.02 13.25 0.78
C LEU A 19 -4.59 13.17 1.32
N ARG A 20 -3.83 12.14 0.92
CA ARG A 20 -2.41 11.99 1.28
C ARG A 20 -1.58 13.16 0.77
N TRP A 21 -1.81 13.63 -0.45
CA TRP A 21 -1.09 14.78 -1.03
C TRP A 21 -1.31 16.04 -0.18
N ILE A 22 -2.57 16.36 0.14
CA ILE A 22 -2.95 17.52 0.97
C ILE A 22 -2.31 17.42 2.38
N VAL A 23 -2.35 16.23 2.97
CA VAL A 23 -1.75 15.92 4.27
C VAL A 23 -0.22 16.08 4.23
N ASN A 24 0.44 15.68 3.14
CA ASN A 24 1.89 15.76 3.02
C ASN A 24 2.41 17.17 2.74
N THR A 25 1.57 18.06 2.17
CA THR A 25 1.96 19.46 1.97
C THR A 25 2.15 20.22 3.28
N ASN A 26 1.64 19.70 4.40
CA ASN A 26 1.95 20.21 5.74
C ASN A 26 2.08 19.03 6.72
N PRO A 27 3.25 18.36 6.76
CA PRO A 27 3.41 17.10 7.49
C PRO A 27 3.21 17.28 9.01
N TRP A 28 3.51 18.46 9.56
CA TRP A 28 3.32 18.79 10.97
C TRP A 28 1.98 19.49 11.26
N SER A 29 1.03 19.44 10.32
CA SER A 29 -0.28 20.05 10.53
C SER A 29 -1.08 19.31 11.60
N GLY A 30 -1.93 20.07 12.29
CA GLY A 30 -2.83 19.55 13.32
C GLY A 30 -2.20 19.50 14.72
N PRO A 31 -3.02 19.24 15.75
CA PRO A 31 -2.55 19.18 17.12
C PRO A 31 -1.62 17.98 17.33
N THR A 32 -0.61 18.17 18.16
CA THR A 32 0.19 17.08 18.71
C THR A 32 -0.70 16.25 19.64
N VAL A 33 -0.88 14.98 19.30
CA VAL A 33 -1.68 14.03 20.09
C VAL A 33 -0.83 13.26 21.09
N LEU A 34 0.48 13.17 20.87
CA LEU A 34 1.44 12.58 21.79
C LEU A 34 2.74 13.38 21.76
N HIS A 35 3.12 13.97 22.88
CA HIS A 35 4.41 14.62 23.05
C HIS A 35 5.46 13.60 23.46
N LEU A 36 6.58 13.55 22.72
CA LEU A 36 7.69 12.65 22.99
C LEU A 36 8.91 13.41 23.54
N ALA A 37 9.18 14.60 23.01
CA ALA A 37 10.21 15.53 23.47
C ALA A 37 9.92 16.94 22.94
N GLU A 38 10.78 17.91 23.28
CA GLU A 38 10.70 19.26 22.71
C GLU A 38 10.89 19.20 21.18
N GLY A 39 9.94 19.78 20.45
CA GLY A 39 9.90 19.73 18.98
C GLY A 39 9.55 18.36 18.37
N HIS A 40 9.31 17.32 19.18
CA HIS A 40 9.02 15.97 18.70
C HIS A 40 7.69 15.45 19.27
N GLY A 41 6.79 15.07 18.38
CA GLY A 41 5.52 14.49 18.76
C GLY A 41 4.83 13.82 17.59
N VAL A 42 3.85 12.99 17.92
CA VAL A 42 2.92 12.43 16.96
C VAL A 42 1.82 13.46 16.75
N HIS A 43 1.64 13.90 15.52
CA HIS A 43 0.60 14.82 15.09
C HIS A 43 -0.62 14.02 14.66
N LEU A 44 -1.81 14.61 14.78
CA LEU A 44 -3.03 13.99 14.27
C LEU A 44 -2.90 13.59 12.78
N ASN A 45 -2.13 14.38 12.03
CA ASN A 45 -1.82 14.14 10.62
C ASN A 45 -1.05 12.84 10.35
N ASP A 46 -0.24 12.37 11.31
CA ASP A 46 0.47 11.10 11.21
C ASP A 46 -0.51 9.92 11.17
N TRP A 47 -1.59 10.00 11.96
CA TRP A 47 -2.65 9.00 11.97
C TRP A 47 -3.49 9.00 10.69
N VAL A 48 -3.81 10.19 10.17
CA VAL A 48 -4.52 10.31 8.88
C VAL A 48 -3.68 9.66 7.77
N THR A 49 -2.37 9.91 7.77
CA THR A 49 -1.43 9.28 6.85
C THR A 49 -1.44 7.76 6.98
N LEU A 50 -1.35 7.23 8.21
CA LEU A 50 -1.37 5.80 8.47
C LEU A 50 -2.66 5.14 7.96
N VAL A 51 -3.83 5.72 8.24
CA VAL A 51 -5.13 5.20 7.81
C VAL A 51 -5.23 5.18 6.28
N CYS A 52 -4.75 6.23 5.60
CA CYS A 52 -4.74 6.26 4.14
C CYS A 52 -3.89 5.13 3.54
N TRP A 53 -2.71 4.87 4.12
CA TRP A 53 -1.84 3.76 3.70
C TRP A 53 -2.47 2.40 3.98
N ALA A 54 -3.07 2.22 5.16
CA ALA A 54 -3.75 0.97 5.51
C ALA A 54 -4.92 0.69 4.56
N ALA A 55 -5.74 1.68 4.26
CA ALA A 55 -6.86 1.54 3.31
C ALA A 55 -6.37 1.23 1.89
N ALA A 56 -5.33 1.91 1.41
CA ALA A 56 -4.71 1.62 0.12
C ALA A 56 -4.14 0.19 0.08
N ALA A 57 -3.46 -0.24 1.13
CA ALA A 57 -2.93 -1.59 1.25
C ALA A 57 -4.05 -2.63 1.24
N MET A 58 -5.14 -2.44 2.00
CA MET A 58 -6.28 -3.37 2.00
C MET A 58 -6.94 -3.50 0.63
N LEU A 59 -6.96 -2.44 -0.18
CA LEU A 59 -7.52 -2.47 -1.54
C LEU A 59 -6.60 -3.20 -2.53
N VAL A 60 -5.29 -3.11 -2.35
CA VAL A 60 -4.30 -3.60 -3.32
C VAL A 60 -3.78 -5.00 -2.95
N TRP A 61 -3.62 -5.29 -1.67
CA TRP A 61 -2.99 -6.52 -1.15
C TRP A 61 -3.67 -7.82 -1.61
N PRO A 62 -5.02 -7.96 -1.58
CA PRO A 62 -5.67 -9.17 -2.08
C PRO A 62 -5.40 -9.43 -3.55
N ARG A 63 -5.24 -8.36 -4.35
CA ARG A 63 -4.93 -8.45 -5.78
C ARG A 63 -3.48 -8.87 -6.01
N LEU A 64 -2.54 -8.31 -5.25
CA LEU A 64 -1.13 -8.71 -5.30
C LEU A 64 -0.93 -10.17 -4.86
N ALA A 65 -1.63 -10.61 -3.80
CA ALA A 65 -1.60 -11.99 -3.33
C ALA A 65 -2.13 -12.96 -4.40
N ALA A 66 -3.25 -12.62 -5.06
CA ALA A 66 -3.80 -13.43 -6.14
C ALA A 66 -2.83 -13.55 -7.33
N VAL A 67 -2.16 -12.45 -7.73
CA VAL A 67 -1.15 -12.47 -8.79
C VAL A 67 0.03 -13.38 -8.42
N ARG A 68 0.50 -13.32 -7.17
CA ARG A 68 1.60 -14.16 -6.68
C ARG A 68 1.24 -15.65 -6.69
N LEU A 69 0.02 -16.00 -6.31
CA LEU A 69 -0.48 -17.38 -6.32
C LEU A 69 -0.74 -17.91 -7.74
N ALA A 70 -1.06 -17.03 -8.69
CA ALA A 70 -1.27 -17.38 -10.08
C ALA A 70 0.04 -17.55 -10.88
N GLN A 71 1.20 -17.16 -10.32
CA GLN A 71 2.48 -17.43 -10.98
C GLN A 71 2.73 -18.96 -10.95
N PRO A 72 2.85 -19.62 -12.11
CA PRO A 72 3.19 -21.04 -12.12
C PRO A 72 4.55 -21.19 -11.44
N VAL A 73 4.63 -22.08 -10.45
CA VAL A 73 5.90 -22.50 -9.87
C VAL A 73 6.66 -23.15 -11.01
N THR A 74 7.54 -22.39 -11.65
CA THR A 74 8.53 -22.96 -12.57
C THR A 74 9.47 -23.77 -11.69
N SER A 75 9.11 -25.03 -11.46
CA SER A 75 10.06 -26.01 -10.96
C SER A 75 11.18 -26.03 -11.99
N ARG A 76 12.31 -25.38 -11.67
CA ARG A 76 13.57 -25.69 -12.32
C ARG A 76 13.80 -27.16 -12.02
N SER A 77 13.40 -28.04 -12.94
CA SER A 77 13.94 -29.39 -12.97
C SER A 77 15.42 -29.19 -13.27
N VAL A 78 16.25 -29.26 -12.25
CA VAL A 78 17.69 -29.37 -12.43
C VAL A 78 17.89 -30.71 -13.12
N ASP A 79 18.09 -30.66 -14.43
CA ASP A 79 18.33 -31.84 -15.25
C ASP A 79 19.75 -32.34 -14.94
N HIS A 80 19.85 -33.26 -13.97
CA HIS A 80 21.10 -33.92 -13.58
C HIS A 80 21.62 -34.91 -14.63
N SER A 81 21.00 -35.00 -15.83
CA SER A 81 21.43 -35.93 -16.88
C SER A 81 22.69 -35.50 -17.63
N ARG A 82 23.18 -34.27 -17.47
CA ARG A 82 24.45 -33.84 -18.09
C ARG A 82 25.65 -34.17 -17.20
N SER A 83 26.05 -35.44 -17.23
CA SER A 83 27.44 -35.83 -16.90
C SER A 83 28.32 -35.47 -18.10
N PRO A 84 29.34 -34.59 -17.96
CA PRO A 84 30.36 -34.45 -18.99
C PRO A 84 31.17 -35.74 -19.05
N ARG A 85 31.30 -36.32 -20.25
CA ARG A 85 32.36 -37.28 -20.57
C ARG A 85 33.58 -36.51 -21.02
#